data_AF-A0A2S0WNI3-F1
#
_entry.id   AF-A0A2S0WNI3-F1
#
_cell.length_a   1.000
_cell.length_b   1.000
_cell.length_c   1.000
_cell.angle_alpha   90.00
_cell.angle_beta   90.00
_cell.angle_gamma   90.00
#
_symmetry.space_group_name_H-M   'P 1'
#
loop_
_entity.id
_entity.type
_entity.pdbx_description
1 polymer ?
#
loop_
_entity_poly.entity_id
_entity_poly.type
_entity_poly.pdbx_seq_one_letter_code
_entity_poly.pdbx_strand_id
1 'polypeptide(L)' 'MAKALLGYLGGPTPDQVRETAALRRRVSDLENEVLRLKVENDGLLATLRERVDLVTAEDLAEPVAH' A
#
# COMPACT_ATOMS: atom_id res chain seq x y z
N MET A 1 43.79 4.94 -9.07
CA MET A 1 43.04 3.89 -8.36
C MET A 1 42.94 4.14 -6.85
N ALA A 2 44.02 4.45 -6.12
CA ALA A 2 43.97 4.69 -4.66
C ALA A 2 43.11 5.90 -4.21
N LYS A 3 43.00 6.96 -5.03
CA LYS A 3 42.21 8.16 -4.70
C LYS A 3 40.69 7.92 -4.68
N ALA A 4 40.22 6.89 -5.40
CA ALA A 4 38.81 6.47 -5.38
C ALA A 4 38.46 5.68 -4.11
N LEU A 5 39.44 4.96 -3.54
CA LEU A 5 39.27 4.22 -2.29
C LEU A 5 39.33 5.14 -1.06
N LEU A 6 40.09 6.23 -1.11
CA LEU A 6 40.17 7.22 -0.03
C LEU A 6 38.88 8.01 0.17
N GLY A 7 38.13 8.31 -0.90
CA GLY A 7 36.80 8.92 -0.80
C GLY A 7 35.74 8.00 -0.20
N TYR A 8 35.93 6.68 -0.33
CA TYR A 8 35.02 5.66 0.20
C TYR A 8 35.16 5.44 1.72
N LEU A 9 36.30 5.81 2.32
CA LEU A 9 36.55 5.68 3.77
C LEU A 9 36.04 6.86 4.62
N GLY A 10 35.51 7.92 4.00
CA GLY A 10 35.17 9.20 4.66
C GLY A 10 33.69 9.45 4.97
N GLY A 11 32.79 8.51 4.65
CA GLY A 11 31.35 8.68 4.78
C GLY A 11 30.61 8.69 3.44
N PRO A 12 29.26 8.73 3.45
CA PRO A 12 28.47 8.66 2.24
C PRO A 12 28.77 9.86 1.32
N THR A 13 28.97 9.57 0.04
CA THR A 13 29.23 10.62 -0.96
C THR A 13 27.99 11.49 -1.12
N PRO A 14 28.13 12.74 -1.59
CA PRO A 14 26.98 13.62 -1.85
C PRO A 14 25.92 13.01 -2.77
N ASP A 15 26.33 12.19 -3.74
CA ASP A 15 25.42 11.44 -4.61
C ASP A 15 24.63 10.38 -3.83
N GLN A 16 25.29 9.62 -2.96
CA GLN A 16 24.63 8.63 -2.10
C GLN A 16 23.62 9.30 -1.14
N VAL A 17 23.94 10.48 -0.61
CA VAL A 17 23.01 11.24 0.23
C VAL A 17 21.78 11.70 -0.58
N ARG A 18 21.98 12.17 -1.82
CA ARG A 18 20.86 12.54 -2.70
C ARG A 18 19.99 11.34 -3.07
N GLU A 19 20.62 10.22 -3.40
CA GLU A 19 19.92 9.00 -3.78
C GLU A 19 19.10 8.45 -2.61
N THR A 20 19.70 8.37 -1.42
CA THR A 20 18.98 7.93 -0.21
C THR A 20 17.85 8.88 0.16
N ALA A 21 17.99 10.19 -0.02
CA ALA A 21 16.90 11.14 0.18
C ALA A 21 15.76 10.94 -0.84
N ALA A 22 16.08 10.73 -2.12
CA ALA A 22 15.09 10.45 -3.16
C ALA A 22 14.36 9.12 -2.90
N LEU A 23 15.08 8.07 -2.51
CA LEU A 23 14.52 6.77 -2.13
C LEU A 23 13.59 6.91 -0.93
N ARG A 24 14.00 7.62 0.13
CA ARG A 24 13.17 7.86 1.31
C ARG A 24 11.87 8.58 0.96
N ARG A 25 11.94 9.59 0.09
CA ARG A 25 10.74 10.29 -0.40
C ARG A 25 9.82 9.32 -1.13
N ARG A 26 10.36 8.53 -2.06
CA ARG A 26 9.59 7.55 -2.81
C ARG A 26 8.96 6.47 -1.92
N VAL A 27 9.67 6.02 -0.89
CA VAL A 27 9.13 5.08 0.12
C VAL A 27 7.95 5.72 0.84
N SER A 28 8.09 6.96 1.31
CA SER A 28 6.99 7.67 1.98
C SER A 28 5.78 7.85 1.07
N ASP A 29 6.00 8.19 -0.20
CA ASP A 29 4.92 8.33 -1.19
C ASP A 29 4.21 6.99 -1.42
N LEU A 30 4.96 5.89 -1.52
CA LEU A 30 4.40 4.54 -1.66
C LEU A 30 3.65 4.07 -0.41
N GLU A 31 4.14 4.37 0.78
CA GLU A 31 3.47 4.04 2.04
C GLU A 31 2.11 4.74 2.16
N ASN A 32 2.05 6.02 1.77
CA ASN A 32 0.80 6.78 1.72
C ASN A 32 -0.19 6.16 0.72
N GLU A 33 0.29 5.77 -0.46
CA GLU A 33 -0.57 5.16 -1.48
C GLU A 33 -1.09 3.78 -1.04
N VAL A 34 -0.26 2.97 -0.39
CA VAL A 34 -0.70 1.69 0.20
C VAL A 34 -1.78 1.93 1.25
N LEU A 35 -1.61 2.94 2.12
CA LEU A 35 -2.62 3.27 3.13
C LEU A 35 -3.95 3.69 2.48
N ARG A 36 -3.90 4.54 1.45
CA ARG A 36 -5.08 4.97 0.69
C ARG A 36 -5.81 3.78 0.07
N LEU A 37 -5.08 2.90 -0.62
CA LEU A 37 -5.64 1.72 -1.27
C LEU A 37 -6.21 0.71 -0.26
N LYS A 38 -5.61 0.58 0.93
CA LYS A 38 -6.16 -0.26 2.00
C LYS A 38 -7.52 0.26 2.48
N VAL A 39 -7.62 1.57 2.75
CA VAL A 39 -8.90 2.18 3.14
C VAL A 39 -9.97 1.99 2.06
N GLU A 40 -9.60 2.16 0.79
CA GLU A 40 -10.50 1.92 -0.33
C GLU A 40 -10.96 0.46 -0.40
N ASN A 41 -10.03 -0.50 -0.32
CA ASN A 41 -10.36 -1.93 -0.31
C ASN A 41 -11.23 -2.32 0.89
N ASP A 42 -10.96 -1.79 2.07
CA ASP A 42 -11.76 -2.06 3.27
C ASP A 42 -13.20 -1.56 3.09
N GLY A 43 -13.39 -0.38 2.47
CA GLY A 43 -14.70 0.15 2.10
C GLY A 43 -15.42 -0.70 1.05
N LEU A 44 -14.71 -1.16 0.02
CA LEU A 44 -15.25 -2.07 -0.99
C LEU A 44 -15.65 -3.42 -0.39
N LEU A 45 -14.83 -3.98 0.50
CA LEU A 45 -15.13 -5.23 1.21
C LEU A 45 -16.33 -5.08 2.14
N ALA A 46 -16.47 -3.95 2.84
CA ALA A 46 -17.65 -3.67 3.65
C ALA A 46 -18.92 -3.62 2.79
N THR A 47 -18.86 -2.92 1.64
CA THR A 47 -19.97 -2.83 0.69
C THR A 47 -20.33 -4.21 0.11
N LEU A 48 -19.32 -5.02 -0.19
CA LEU A 48 -19.53 -6.38 -0.70
C LEU A 48 -20.21 -7.26 0.35
N ARG A 49 -19.78 -7.18 1.62
CA ARG A 49 -20.40 -7.92 2.72
C ARG A 49 -21.86 -7.56 2.90
N GLU A 50 -22.18 -6.26 2.92
CA GLU A 50 -23.56 -5.79 3.00
C GLU A 50 -24.43 -6.35 1.85
N ARG A 51 -23.90 -6.36 0.63
CA ARG A 51 -24.62 -6.94 -0.52
C ARG A 51 -24.82 -8.45 -0.40
N VAL A 52 -23.82 -9.19 0.06
CA VAL A 52 -23.96 -10.64 0.30
C VAL A 52 -25.00 -10.90 1.38
N ASP A 53 -24.98 -10.14 2.47
CA ASP A 53 -25.96 -10.25 3.55
C ASP A 53 -27.39 -9.98 3.02
N LEU A 54 -27.57 -8.97 2.17
CA LEU A 54 -28.86 -8.68 1.51
C LEU A 54 -29.33 -9.83 0.61
N VAL A 55 -28.44 -10.38 -0.23
CA VAL A 55 -28.78 -11.52 -1.11
C VAL A 55 -29.15 -12.75 -0.29
N THR A 56 -28.38 -13.07 0.76
CA THR A 56 -28.71 -14.22 1.64
C THR A 56 -30.02 -14.02 2.40
N ALA A 57 -30.36 -12.79 2.79
CA ALA A 57 -31.65 -12.48 3.42
C ALA A 57 -32.82 -12.63 2.43
N GLU A 58 -32.62 -12.25 1.17
CA GLU A 58 -33.60 -12.44 0.09
C GLU A 58 -33.82 -13.92 -0.24
N ASP A 59 -32.73 -14.70 -0.33
CA ASP A 59 -32.78 -16.17 -0.53
C ASP A 59 -33.51 -16.90 0.62
N LEU A 60 -33.41 -16.38 1.85
CA LEU A 60 -34.15 -16.89 3.01
C LEU A 60 -35.62 -16.41 3.04
N ALA A 61 -35.93 -15.31 2.35
CA ALA A 61 -37.24 -14.70 2.29
C ALA A 61 -38.10 -15.18 1.12
N GLU A 62 -37.51 -15.84 0.10
CA GLU A 62 -38.30 -16.63 -0.87
C GLU A 62 -39.06 -17.72 -0.10
N PRO A 63 -40.39 -17.60 0.04
CA PRO A 63 -41.15 -18.60 0.77
C PRO A 63 -41.07 -19.89 -0.03
N VAL A 64 -40.89 -21.01 0.68
CA VAL A 64 -41.19 -22.35 0.17
C VAL A 64 -42.67 -22.35 -0.24
N ALA A 65 -42.93 -21.96 -1.49
CA ALA A 65 -44.24 -22.00 -2.09
C ALA A 65 -44.50 -23.46 -2.47
N HIS A 66 -45.13 -24.18 -1.53
CA HIS A 66 -45.90 -25.38 -1.80
C HIS A 66 -47.33 -25.02 -2.20
#